data_AF-A0A662Q4L0-F1
#
_entry.id   AF-A0A662Q4L0-F1
#
_cell.length_a   1.000
_cell.length_b   1.000
_cell.length_c   1.000
_cell.angle_alpha   90.00
_cell.angle_beta   90.00
_cell.angle_gamma   90.00
#
_symmetry.space_group_name_H-M   'P 1'
#
loop_
_entity.id
_entity.type
_entity.pdbx_description
1 polymer ?
#
loop_
_entity_poly.entity_id
_entity_poly.type
_entity_poly.pdbx_seq_one_letter_code
_entity_poly.pdbx_strand_id
1 'polypeptide(L)'
;MLFLDKKPQMSLRRSYANGYKYCSRCRIYYLTDSVRCPYCGILLRNSPRKKKSLKNAKVVEVPEDLLKEAERVDIKVKTKA
;
A
#
# COMPACT_ATOMS: atom_id res chain seq x y z
N MET A 1 -18.00 25.57 19.29
CA MET A 1 -18.87 24.42 18.94
C MET A 1 -18.16 23.16 19.35
N LEU A 2 -18.68 22.52 20.40
CA LEU A 2 -18.13 21.29 20.99
C LEU A 2 -18.41 20.14 20.02
N PHE A 3 -17.37 19.64 19.36
CA PHE A 3 -17.44 18.37 18.63
C PHE A 3 -17.56 17.27 19.67
N LEU A 4 -18.79 16.89 19.99
CA LEU A 4 -19.09 15.79 20.92
C LEU A 4 -18.28 14.55 20.52
N ASP A 5 -17.59 14.02 21.53
CA ASP A 5 -16.60 12.95 21.56
C ASP A 5 -17.10 11.59 21.09
N LYS A 6 -17.70 11.50 19.90
CA LYS A 6 -17.91 10.22 19.23
C LYS A 6 -16.60 9.81 18.58
N LYS A 7 -15.83 8.98 19.28
CA LYS A 7 -14.68 8.29 18.71
C LYS A 7 -15.17 7.54 17.46
N PRO A 8 -14.64 7.87 16.26
CA PRO A 8 -15.05 7.20 15.04
C PRO A 8 -14.65 5.72 15.11
N GLN A 9 -15.49 4.82 14.61
CA GLN A 9 -15.09 3.42 14.54
C GLN A 9 -13.90 3.29 13.58
N MET A 10 -12.82 2.71 14.09
CA MET A 10 -11.55 2.56 13.38
C MET A 10 -11.18 1.11 13.22
N SER A 11 -10.55 0.78 12.09
CA SER A 11 -10.05 -0.57 11.82
C SER A 11 -8.79 -0.54 10.98
N LEU A 12 -7.88 -1.48 11.23
CA LEU A 12 -6.62 -1.62 10.51
C LEU A 12 -6.75 -2.51 9.27
N ARG A 13 -7.63 -3.52 9.33
CA ARG A 13 -7.76 -4.60 8.33
C ARG A 13 -9.04 -4.55 7.49
N ARG A 14 -9.66 -3.38 7.32
CA ARG A 14 -10.82 -3.25 6.42
C ARG A 14 -10.42 -2.79 5.02
N SER A 15 -11.40 -2.86 4.13
CA SER A 15 -11.36 -2.30 2.78
C SER A 15 -12.27 -1.07 2.73
N TYR A 16 -12.33 -0.40 1.57
CA TYR A 16 -13.26 0.71 1.30
C TYR A 16 -14.73 0.28 1.25
N ALA A 17 -15.04 -0.99 1.53
CA ALA A 17 -16.39 -1.51 1.62
C ALA A 17 -17.13 -0.91 2.83
N ASN A 18 -18.47 -0.92 2.79
CA ASN A 18 -19.34 -0.53 3.91
C ASN A 18 -19.12 0.91 4.43
N GLY A 19 -18.71 1.83 3.56
CA GLY A 19 -18.56 3.26 3.90
C GLY A 19 -17.28 3.62 4.67
N TYR A 20 -16.34 2.68 4.84
CA TYR A 20 -15.05 2.97 5.45
C TYR A 20 -14.17 3.80 4.50
N LYS A 21 -13.53 4.83 5.06
CA LYS A 21 -12.62 5.71 4.33
C LYS A 21 -11.21 5.60 4.89
N TYR A 22 -10.21 5.65 4.01
CA TYR A 22 -8.82 5.41 4.38
C TYR A 22 -8.01 6.69 4.55
N CYS A 23 -7.31 6.82 5.67
CA CYS A 23 -6.36 7.89 5.91
C CYS A 23 -4.93 7.49 5.50
N SER A 24 -4.30 8.19 4.56
CA SER A 24 -2.90 7.94 4.17
C SER A 24 -1.88 8.19 5.27
N ARG A 25 -2.15 9.13 6.17
CA ARG A 25 -1.20 9.55 7.22
C ARG A 25 -1.30 8.65 8.45
N CYS A 26 -2.52 8.42 8.93
CA CYS A 26 -2.77 7.52 10.07
C CYS A 26 -2.70 6.04 9.69
N ARG A 27 -2.80 5.70 8.40
CA ARG A 27 -2.84 4.32 7.87
C ARG A 27 -4.00 3.47 8.42
N ILE A 28 -5.10 4.12 8.77
CA ILE A 28 -6.29 3.53 9.40
C ILE A 28 -7.53 3.79 8.55
N TYR A 29 -8.49 2.86 8.59
CA TYR A 29 -9.83 3.04 8.05
C TYR A 29 -10.78 3.58 9.11
N TYR A 30 -11.50 4.65 8.77
CA TYR A 30 -12.50 5.29 9.62
C TYR A 30 -13.88 5.12 9.02
N LEU A 31 -14.85 4.72 9.84
CA LEU A 31 -16.26 4.75 9.49
C LEU A 31 -16.81 6.12 9.87
N THR A 32 -16.75 7.06 8.94
CA THR A 32 -17.15 8.45 9.16
C THR A 32 -17.73 9.06 7.89
N ASP A 33 -18.80 9.83 8.05
CA ASP A 33 -19.37 10.63 6.96
C ASP A 33 -18.49 11.83 6.61
N SER A 34 -17.60 12.23 7.52
CA SER A 34 -16.64 13.32 7.30
C SER A 34 -15.71 13.04 6.11
N VAL A 35 -15.33 14.11 5.41
CA VAL A 35 -14.36 14.07 4.31
C VAL A 35 -12.93 14.13 4.84
N ARG A 36 -12.71 14.76 5.99
CA ARG A 36 -11.40 14.89 6.63
C ARG A 36 -11.22 13.90 7.78
N CYS A 37 -9.98 13.46 7.94
CA CYS A 37 -9.58 12.63 9.06
C CYS A 37 -9.70 13.44 10.37
N PRO A 38 -10.38 12.91 11.40
CA PRO A 38 -10.59 13.63 12.65
C PRO A 38 -9.30 13.86 13.46
N TYR A 39 -8.24 13.09 13.19
CA TYR A 39 -6.97 13.21 13.93
C TYR A 39 -5.94 14.07 13.21
N CYS A 40 -5.72 13.84 11.91
CA CYS A 40 -4.66 14.52 11.17
C CYS A 40 -5.15 15.54 10.13
N GLY A 41 -6.47 15.71 9.98
CA GLY A 41 -7.07 16.71 9.11
C GLY A 41 -6.94 16.45 7.60
N ILE A 42 -6.21 15.41 7.17
CA ILE A 42 -6.06 15.11 5.74
C ILE A 42 -7.38 14.64 5.13
N LEU A 43 -7.50 14.75 3.81
CA LEU A 43 -8.63 14.21 3.08
C LEU A 43 -8.61 12.67 3.07
N LEU A 44 -9.71 12.06 3.51
CA LEU A 44 -9.89 10.61 3.52
C LEU A 44 -10.11 10.09 2.11
N ARG A 45 -9.52 8.94 1.79
CA ARG A 45 -9.69 8.27 0.50
C ARG A 45 -10.91 7.38 0.53
N ASN A 46 -11.73 7.47 -0.52
CA ASN A 46 -12.89 6.60 -0.72
C ASN A 46 -12.61 5.45 -1.69
N SER A 47 -11.46 5.46 -2.38
CA SER A 47 -11.10 4.43 -3.34
C SER A 47 -9.61 4.06 -3.26
N PRO A 48 -9.26 2.81 -3.63
CA PRO A 48 -7.87 2.42 -3.81
C PRO A 48 -7.15 3.32 -4.82
N ARG A 49 -5.84 3.52 -4.63
CA ARG A 49 -5.04 4.16 -5.69
C ARG A 49 -5.10 3.29 -6.93
N LYS A 50 -5.41 3.89 -8.10
CA LYS A 50 -5.30 3.19 -9.38
C LYS A 50 -3.90 2.60 -9.48
N LYS A 51 -3.79 1.27 -9.57
CA LYS A 51 -2.51 0.62 -9.85
C LYS A 51 -2.05 1.11 -11.23
N LYS A 52 -0.82 1.59 -11.35
CA LYS A 52 -0.20 1.77 -12.66
C LYS A 52 -0.20 0.38 -13.32
N SER A 53 -0.77 0.27 -14.51
CA SER A 53 -0.75 -0.99 -15.24
C SER A 53 0.71 -1.36 -15.53
N LEU A 54 1.11 -2.57 -15.13
CA LEU A 54 2.42 -3.13 -15.51
C LEU A 54 2.55 -3.34 -17.02
N LYS A 55 1.45 -3.20 -17.78
CA LYS A 55 1.44 -3.28 -19.26
C LYS A 55 2.44 -2.32 -19.93
N ASN A 56 2.75 -1.19 -19.30
CA ASN A 56 3.72 -0.22 -19.83
C ASN A 56 5.02 -0.20 -19.02
N ALA A 57 5.26 -1.19 -18.15
CA ALA A 57 6.56 -1.35 -17.54
C ALA A 57 7.54 -1.72 -18.66
N LYS A 58 8.61 -0.94 -18.82
CA LYS A 58 9.72 -1.29 -19.69
C LYS A 58 10.35 -2.56 -19.12
N VAL A 59 9.90 -3.72 -19.60
CA VAL A 59 10.58 -4.98 -19.34
C VAL A 59 11.90 -4.87 -20.10
N VAL A 60 13.00 -4.75 -19.36
CA VAL A 60 14.33 -4.82 -19.95
C VAL A 60 14.56 -6.29 -20.23
N GLU A 61 14.56 -6.67 -21.50
CA GLU A 61 14.95 -8.02 -21.93
C GLU A 61 16.42 -8.20 -21.55
N VAL A 62 16.71 -9.26 -20.79
CA VAL A 62 18.08 -9.57 -20.37
C VAL A 62 18.83 -10.12 -21.60
N PRO A 63 19.97 -9.54 -21.99
CA PRO A 63 20.79 -10.07 -23.06
C PRO A 63 21.20 -11.53 -22.80
N GLU A 64 21.16 -12.37 -23.83
CA GLU A 64 21.43 -13.81 -23.73
C GLU A 64 22.84 -14.14 -23.21
N ASP A 65 23.79 -13.23 -23.39
CA ASP A 65 25.18 -13.40 -22.93
C ASP A 65 25.28 -13.45 -21.40
N LEU A 66 24.45 -12.68 -20.70
CA LEU A 66 24.43 -12.65 -19.23
C LEU A 66 23.79 -13.92 -18.63
N LEU A 67 22.88 -14.58 -19.38
CA LEU A 67 22.28 -15.85 -18.94
C LEU A 67 23.32 -16.97 -18.97
N LYS A 68 24.15 -17.03 -20.01
CA LYS A 68 25.25 -18.01 -20.13
C LYS A 68 26.32 -17.81 -19.06
N GLU A 69 26.55 -16.57 -18.66
CA GLU A 69 27.47 -16.24 -17.57
C GLU A 69 26.90 -16.65 -16.21
N ALA A 70 25.60 -16.44 -15.98
CA ALA A 70 24.94 -16.82 -14.72
C ALA A 70 24.95 -18.35 -14.47
N GLU A 71 24.80 -19.17 -15.52
CA GLU A 71 24.86 -20.63 -15.41
C GLU A 71 26.26 -21.15 -15.00
N ARG A 72 27.32 -20.37 -15.27
CA ARG A 72 28.71 -20.74 -14.95
C ARG A 72 29.11 -20.35 -13.52
N VAL A 73 28.27 -19.63 -12.79
CA VAL A 73 28.58 -19.16 -11.44
C VAL A 73 28.07 -20.17 -10.42
N ASP A 74 28.98 -21.04 -9.96
CA ASP A 74 28.72 -21.93 -8.82
C ASP A 74 28.71 -21.16 -7.49
N ILE A 75 27.53 -20.89 -6.95
CA ILE A 75 27.38 -20.21 -5.66
C ILE A 75 27.49 -21.25 -4.53
N LYS A 76 28.65 -21.32 -3.88
CA LYS A 76 28.83 -22.10 -2.64
C LYS A 76 28.32 -21.30 -1.44
N VAL A 77 27.08 -21.54 -1.04
CA VAL A 77 26.51 -20.91 0.16
C VAL A 77 27.10 -21.59 1.41
N LYS A 78 27.99 -20.88 2.13
CA LYS A 78 28.41 -21.27 3.48
C LYS A 78 27.41 -20.72 4.49
N THR A 79 26.52 -21.58 4.99
CA THR A 79 25.72 -21.25 6.17
C THR A 79 26.60 -21.36 7.42
N LYS A 80 26.64 -20.30 8.24
CA LYS A 80 27.16 -20.38 9.61
C LYS A 80 25.98 -20.80 10.50
N ALA A 81 26.18 -21.88 11.26
CA ALA A 81 25.28 -22.37 12.29
C ALA A 81 25.26 -21.43 13.51
#